data_AF-A0A9Y1FNZ1-F1
#
_entry.id   AF-A0A9Y1FNZ1-F1
#
_cell.length_a   1.000
_cell.length_b   1.000
_cell.length_c   1.000
_cell.angle_alpha   90.00
_cell.angle_beta   90.00
_cell.angle_gamma   90.00
#
_symmetry.space_group_name_H-M   'P 1'
#
loop_
_entity.id
_entity.type
_entity.pdbx_description
1 polymer ?
#
loop_
_entity_poly.entity_id
_entity_poly.type
_entity_poly.pdbx_seq_one_letter_code
_entity_poly.pdbx_strand_id
1 'polypeptide(L)'
;MHFSKKGDKGIMEINQSFLSSLSERNRSIIQLYLQGLSSYKIADRLKINRHTVTKVLKDNNIPIRTKNQYDENRKKRIITLFKQGKSIYEISEIVGVSHYSVRLTLEEENLTLKKYERDILNVARYIYMKNKGFDTQDIAKFLNMTEKALNKLIRNSGINISSVRRKTKNIDNLADIIEKKLKGQKNKDIAMYYNLDIVTVKEILDDFGLF
;
A
#
# COMPACT_ATOMS: atom_id res chain seq x y z
N MET A 1 1.53 14.69 -42.68
CA MET A 1 2.43 14.00 -41.73
C MET A 1 1.78 14.02 -40.34
N HIS A 2 1.05 12.97 -39.99
CA HIS A 2 0.36 12.87 -38.70
C HIS A 2 1.28 12.22 -37.66
N PHE A 3 1.70 12.98 -36.65
CA PHE A 3 2.36 12.44 -35.47
C PHE A 3 1.31 11.83 -34.54
N SER A 4 1.23 10.50 -34.53
CA SER A 4 0.42 9.74 -33.59
C SER A 4 1.04 9.79 -32.19
N LYS A 5 0.28 10.31 -31.22
CA LYS A 5 0.58 10.22 -29.78
C LYS A 5 0.57 8.75 -29.36
N LYS A 6 1.73 8.10 -29.29
CA LYS A 6 1.94 6.83 -28.57
C LYS A 6 2.62 7.11 -27.23
N GLY A 7 1.83 7.51 -26.25
CA GLY A 7 2.13 7.18 -24.87
C GLY A 7 1.89 5.67 -24.66
N ASP A 8 2.68 5.05 -23.79
CA ASP A 8 2.35 3.80 -23.09
C ASP A 8 2.77 2.43 -23.65
N LYS A 9 3.62 2.35 -24.68
CA LYS A 9 4.32 1.07 -25.00
C LYS A 9 5.77 1.31 -25.43
N GLY A 10 6.66 1.52 -24.47
CA GLY A 10 8.05 1.86 -24.79
C GLY A 10 9.04 1.68 -23.66
N ILE A 11 8.92 0.62 -22.85
CA ILE A 11 10.13 0.00 -22.33
C ILE A 11 10.50 -1.01 -23.42
N MET A 12 11.22 -0.55 -24.44
CA MET A 12 11.87 -1.47 -25.37
C MET A 12 12.75 -2.39 -24.52
N GLU A 13 12.62 -3.70 -24.69
CA GLU A 13 13.63 -4.64 -24.23
C GLU A 13 14.94 -4.24 -24.93
N ILE A 14 15.76 -3.45 -24.23
CA ILE A 14 17.07 -3.08 -24.74
C ILE A 14 17.87 -4.38 -24.75
N ASN A 15 18.18 -4.85 -25.96
CA ASN A 15 18.87 -6.11 -26.17
C ASN A 15 20.20 -6.12 -25.40
N GLN A 16 20.46 -7.20 -24.66
CA GLN A 16 21.69 -7.39 -23.88
C GLN A 16 22.96 -7.24 -24.74
N SER A 17 22.86 -7.62 -26.02
CA SER A 17 23.94 -7.47 -27.02
C SER A 17 24.22 -6.01 -27.43
N PHE A 18 23.23 -5.12 -27.31
CA PHE A 18 23.42 -3.69 -27.54
C PHE A 18 24.10 -3.03 -26.33
N LEU A 19 23.72 -3.42 -25.11
CA LEU A 19 24.38 -2.91 -23.91
C LEU A 19 25.86 -3.29 -23.87
N SER A 20 26.22 -4.49 -24.35
CA SER A 20 27.61 -4.97 -24.34
C SER A 20 28.55 -4.20 -25.28
N SER A 21 28.04 -3.50 -26.30
CA SER A 21 28.84 -2.68 -27.22
C SER A 21 29.08 -1.24 -26.74
N LEU A 22 28.34 -0.80 -25.72
CA LEU A 22 28.50 0.53 -25.13
C LEU A 22 29.69 0.59 -24.18
N SER A 23 30.28 1.79 -24.04
CA SER A 23 31.25 2.06 -22.99
C SER A 23 30.65 1.76 -21.61
N GLU A 24 31.49 1.29 -20.68
CA GLU A 24 31.07 0.88 -19.33
C GLU A 24 30.28 1.99 -18.61
N ARG A 25 30.71 3.24 -18.78
CA ARG A 25 30.00 4.42 -18.26
C ARG A 25 28.60 4.55 -18.85
N ASN A 26 28.46 4.46 -20.17
CA ASN A 26 27.16 4.63 -20.83
C ASN A 26 26.21 3.48 -20.48
N ARG A 27 26.73 2.25 -20.43
CA ARG A 27 25.99 1.07 -19.96
C ARG A 27 25.47 1.28 -18.54
N SER A 28 26.31 1.76 -17.64
CA SER A 28 25.93 2.04 -16.24
C SER A 28 24.84 3.10 -16.14
N ILE A 29 24.93 4.19 -16.92
CA ILE A 29 23.90 5.24 -16.98
C ILE A 29 22.55 4.63 -17.40
N ILE A 30 22.54 3.85 -18.47
CA ILE A 30 21.32 3.25 -19.01
C ILE A 30 20.74 2.25 -18.01
N GLN A 31 21.55 1.35 -17.45
CA GLN A 31 21.09 0.37 -16.46
C GLN A 31 20.48 1.03 -15.23
N LEU A 32 21.15 2.04 -14.63
CA LEU A 32 20.60 2.76 -13.49
C LEU A 32 19.30 3.49 -13.82
N TYR A 33 19.19 4.03 -15.05
CA TYR A 33 17.97 4.66 -15.52
C TYR A 33 16.83 3.64 -15.68
N LEU A 34 17.09 2.48 -16.28
CA LEU A 34 16.10 1.41 -16.44
C LEU A 34 15.67 0.81 -15.08
N GLN A 35 16.57 0.78 -14.10
CA GLN A 35 16.24 0.44 -12.71
C GLN A 35 15.35 1.50 -12.03
N GLY A 36 15.08 2.62 -12.69
CA GLY A 36 14.12 3.62 -12.25
C GLY A 36 14.76 4.86 -11.63
N LEU A 37 16.09 4.97 -11.50
CA LEU A 37 16.72 6.18 -10.96
C LEU A 37 16.46 7.39 -11.87
N SER A 38 16.38 8.58 -11.28
CA SER A 38 16.28 9.84 -12.03
C SER A 38 17.64 10.25 -12.59
N SER A 39 17.66 11.04 -13.67
CA SER A 39 18.91 11.53 -14.25
C SER A 39 19.77 12.31 -13.25
N TYR A 40 19.14 12.99 -12.28
CA TYR A 40 19.82 13.65 -11.15
C TYR A 40 20.53 12.65 -10.24
N LYS A 41 19.81 11.62 -9.74
CA LYS A 41 20.42 10.60 -8.87
C LYS A 41 21.54 9.84 -9.57
N ILE A 42 21.41 9.60 -10.88
CA ILE A 42 22.46 8.94 -11.69
C ILE A 42 23.69 9.85 -11.79
N ALA A 43 23.49 11.13 -12.07
CA ALA A 43 24.55 12.12 -12.16
C ALA A 43 25.34 12.22 -10.85
N ASP A 44 24.63 12.32 -9.72
CA ASP A 44 25.25 12.37 -8.38
C ASP A 44 26.02 11.08 -8.07
N ARG A 45 25.41 9.92 -8.33
CA ARG A 45 26.02 8.61 -8.05
C ARG A 45 27.28 8.35 -8.85
N LEU A 46 27.29 8.76 -10.12
CA LEU A 46 28.43 8.58 -11.02
C LEU A 46 29.40 9.78 -11.02
N LYS A 47 29.12 10.82 -10.22
CA LYS A 47 29.88 12.07 -10.16
C LYS A 47 30.09 12.71 -11.55
N ILE A 48 29.03 12.73 -12.37
CA ILE A 48 29.03 13.32 -13.72
C ILE A 48 27.97 14.41 -13.83
N ASN A 49 28.06 15.24 -14.88
CA ASN A 49 27.05 16.26 -15.13
C ASN A 49 25.72 15.62 -15.59
N ARG A 50 24.58 16.11 -15.08
CA ARG A 50 23.23 15.69 -15.52
C ARG A 50 23.02 15.79 -17.03
N HIS A 51 23.66 16.76 -17.69
CA HIS A 51 23.58 16.95 -19.13
C HIS A 51 24.24 15.79 -19.88
N THR A 52 25.29 15.19 -19.30
CA THR A 52 25.92 13.96 -19.83
C THR A 52 24.95 12.78 -19.76
N VAL A 53 24.24 12.61 -18.63
CA VAL A 53 23.22 11.55 -18.49
C VAL A 53 22.14 11.72 -19.55
N THR A 54 21.58 12.92 -19.67
CA THR A 54 20.55 13.24 -20.67
C THR A 54 21.04 13.00 -22.10
N LYS A 55 22.28 13.40 -22.41
CA LYS A 55 22.89 13.17 -23.72
C LYS A 55 23.01 11.68 -24.02
N VAL A 56 23.55 10.89 -23.08
CA VAL A 56 23.67 9.42 -23.24
C VAL A 56 22.32 8.78 -23.49
N LEU A 57 21.27 9.18 -22.77
CA LEU A 57 19.92 8.65 -23.01
C LEU A 57 19.40 9.00 -24.41
N LYS A 58 19.56 10.26 -24.86
CA LYS A 58 19.15 10.70 -26.19
C LYS A 58 19.91 10.00 -27.31
N ASP A 59 21.25 9.92 -27.19
CA ASP A 59 22.13 9.29 -28.17
C ASP A 59 21.80 7.79 -28.35
N ASN A 60 21.17 7.17 -27.35
CA ASN A 60 20.73 5.77 -27.38
C ASN A 60 19.21 5.61 -27.59
N ASN A 61 18.52 6.66 -28.05
CA ASN A 61 17.07 6.67 -28.31
C ASN A 61 16.20 6.28 -27.10
N ILE A 62 16.69 6.54 -25.87
CA ILE A 62 15.94 6.27 -24.64
C ILE A 62 15.12 7.52 -24.30
N PRO A 63 13.78 7.41 -24.26
CA PRO A 63 12.93 8.54 -23.95
C PRO A 63 13.17 9.04 -22.52
N ILE A 64 13.28 10.36 -22.39
CA ILE A 64 13.43 11.02 -21.09
C ILE A 64 12.07 11.02 -20.41
N ARG A 65 12.02 10.46 -19.20
CA ARG A 65 10.81 10.35 -18.40
C ARG A 65 10.37 11.73 -17.95
N THR A 66 9.09 12.01 -18.09
CA THR A 66 8.47 13.15 -17.42
C THR A 66 8.42 12.91 -15.91
N LYS A 67 8.18 13.97 -15.14
CA LYS A 67 8.01 13.85 -13.68
C LYS A 67 6.91 12.84 -13.33
N ASN A 68 5.76 12.91 -14.01
CA ASN A 68 4.63 12.01 -13.78
C ASN A 68 5.02 10.55 -14.05
N GLN A 69 5.70 10.28 -15.17
CA GLN A 69 6.17 8.93 -15.50
C GLN A 69 7.19 8.40 -14.47
N TYR A 70 8.05 9.27 -13.94
CA TYR A 70 8.98 8.90 -12.88
C TYR A 70 8.22 8.53 -11.59
N ASP A 71 7.26 9.36 -11.18
CA ASP A 71 6.46 9.15 -9.98
C ASP A 71 5.61 7.87 -10.07
N GLU A 72 5.00 7.59 -11.23
CA GLU A 72 4.27 6.34 -11.49
C GLU A 72 5.15 5.10 -11.43
N ASN A 73 6.34 5.14 -12.05
CA ASN A 73 7.27 4.00 -11.99
C ASN A 73 7.76 3.75 -10.56
N ARG A 74 8.01 4.82 -9.80
CA ARG A 74 8.36 4.72 -8.38
C ARG A 74 7.22 4.09 -7.58
N LYS A 75 5.98 4.52 -7.81
CA LYS A 75 4.77 3.96 -7.19
C LYS A 75 4.62 2.47 -7.51
N LYS A 76 4.73 2.08 -8.78
CA LYS A 76 4.72 0.66 -9.20
C LYS A 76 5.77 -0.16 -8.47
N ARG A 77 7.01 0.35 -8.36
CA ARG A 77 8.10 -0.35 -7.66
C ARG A 77 7.81 -0.53 -6.16
N ILE A 78 7.25 0.47 -5.50
CA ILE A 78 6.80 0.37 -4.10
C ILE A 78 5.77 -0.77 -3.94
N ILE A 79 4.76 -0.81 -4.82
CA ILE A 79 3.71 -1.83 -4.80
C ILE A 79 4.30 -3.23 -5.03
N THR A 80 5.19 -3.38 -6.01
CA THR A 80 5.84 -4.67 -6.31
C THR A 80 6.63 -5.19 -5.11
N LEU A 81 7.47 -4.36 -4.48
CA LEU A 81 8.26 -4.76 -3.32
C LEU A 81 7.37 -5.12 -2.12
N PHE A 82 6.28 -4.38 -1.90
CA PHE A 82 5.32 -4.70 -0.86
C PHE A 82 4.64 -6.05 -1.08
N LYS A 83 4.21 -6.33 -2.32
CA LYS A 83 3.64 -7.64 -2.69
C LYS A 83 4.63 -8.80 -2.55
N GLN A 84 5.94 -8.52 -2.59
CA GLN A 84 7.00 -9.49 -2.29
C GLN A 84 7.25 -9.68 -0.78
N GLY A 85 6.44 -9.05 0.09
CA GLY A 85 6.54 -9.19 1.55
C GLY A 85 7.56 -8.27 2.20
N LYS A 86 8.15 -7.31 1.48
CA LYS A 86 9.08 -6.33 2.07
C LYS A 86 8.36 -5.39 3.01
N SER A 87 9.00 -5.09 4.14
CA SER A 87 8.50 -4.12 5.11
C SER A 87 8.58 -2.69 4.56
N ILE A 88 7.76 -1.78 5.09
CA ILE A 88 7.77 -0.36 4.70
C ILE A 88 9.19 0.25 4.81
N TYR A 89 9.94 -0.14 5.85
CA TYR A 89 11.31 0.29 6.10
C TYR A 89 12.30 -0.23 5.03
N GLU A 90 12.22 -1.51 4.67
CA GLU A 90 13.06 -2.04 3.57
C GLU A 90 12.73 -1.35 2.24
N ILE A 91 11.45 -1.12 1.96
CA ILE A 91 11.01 -0.48 0.72
C ILE A 91 11.54 0.95 0.62
N SER A 92 11.46 1.73 1.70
CA SER A 92 11.96 3.10 1.70
C SER A 92 13.46 3.19 1.44
N GLU A 93 14.25 2.28 2.00
CA GLU A 93 15.69 2.20 1.76
C GLU A 93 15.97 1.83 0.29
N ILE A 94 15.29 0.81 -0.23
CA ILE A 94 15.48 0.33 -1.62
C ILE A 94 15.09 1.40 -2.64
N VAL A 95 13.99 2.12 -2.40
CA VAL A 95 13.45 3.12 -3.34
C VAL A 95 14.08 4.50 -3.13
N GLY A 96 14.65 4.74 -1.94
CA GLY A 96 15.22 6.02 -1.53
C GLY A 96 14.16 7.11 -1.39
N VAL A 97 13.11 6.83 -0.61
CA VAL A 97 12.03 7.76 -0.22
C VAL A 97 11.69 7.61 1.26
N SER A 98 11.01 8.59 1.85
CA SER A 98 10.61 8.51 3.26
C SER A 98 9.61 7.37 3.52
N HIS A 99 9.60 6.83 4.75
CA HIS A 99 8.65 5.80 5.18
C HIS A 99 7.20 6.29 5.05
N TYR A 100 6.98 7.59 5.30
CA TYR A 100 5.69 8.26 5.15
C TYR A 100 5.23 8.22 3.68
N SER A 101 6.11 8.50 2.72
CA SER A 101 5.79 8.44 1.30
C SER A 101 5.40 7.03 0.85
N VAL A 102 6.13 6.01 1.33
CA VAL A 102 5.80 4.60 1.06
C VAL A 102 4.42 4.28 1.62
N ARG A 103 4.15 4.63 2.88
CA ARG A 103 2.85 4.40 3.53
C ARG A 103 1.70 5.06 2.76
N LEU A 104 1.82 6.34 2.41
CA LEU A 104 0.79 7.04 1.63
C LEU A 104 0.53 6.35 0.29
N THR A 105 1.60 5.95 -0.42
CA THR A 105 1.47 5.25 -1.70
C THR A 105 0.71 3.92 -1.56
N LEU A 106 0.92 3.19 -0.46
CA LEU A 106 0.21 1.93 -0.18
C LEU A 106 -1.24 2.16 0.27
N GLU A 107 -1.50 3.22 1.03
CA GLU A 107 -2.86 3.64 1.44
C GLU A 107 -3.70 4.08 0.23
N GLU A 108 -3.13 4.84 -0.71
CA GLU A 108 -3.81 5.23 -1.96
C GLU A 108 -4.22 4.03 -2.82
N GLU A 109 -3.43 2.95 -2.77
CA GLU A 109 -3.68 1.72 -3.52
C GLU A 109 -4.48 0.68 -2.72
N ASN A 110 -4.98 1.06 -1.54
CA ASN A 110 -5.73 0.18 -0.63
C ASN A 110 -4.97 -1.11 -0.25
N LEU A 111 -3.64 -1.07 -0.26
CA LEU A 111 -2.78 -2.21 0.12
C LEU A 111 -2.49 -2.24 1.62
N THR A 112 -2.68 -1.10 2.30
CA THR A 112 -2.58 -0.99 3.76
C THR A 112 -3.76 -0.18 4.29
N LEU A 113 -4.31 -0.61 5.43
CA LEU A 113 -5.35 0.13 6.12
C LEU A 113 -4.81 1.46 6.67
N LYS A 114 -5.60 2.52 6.46
CA LYS A 114 -5.39 3.82 7.09
C LYS A 114 -5.47 3.67 8.60
N LYS A 115 -4.92 4.64 9.33
CA LYS A 115 -4.92 4.61 10.79
C LYS A 115 -6.33 4.43 11.38
N TYR A 116 -7.31 5.21 10.93
CA TYR A 116 -8.68 5.12 11.45
C TYR A 116 -9.32 3.75 11.16
N GLU A 117 -9.07 3.18 9.98
CA GLU A 117 -9.60 1.88 9.56
C GLU A 117 -9.01 0.75 10.43
N ARG A 118 -7.71 0.85 10.73
CA ARG A 118 -7.02 -0.07 11.63
C ARG A 118 -7.56 0.02 13.06
N ASP A 119 -7.83 1.23 13.53
CA ASP A 119 -8.41 1.50 14.84
C ASP A 119 -9.82 0.87 14.92
N ILE A 120 -10.66 1.06 13.90
CA ILE A 120 -11.98 0.41 13.75
C ILE A 120 -11.85 -1.12 13.78
N LEU A 121 -10.93 -1.69 13.00
CA LEU A 121 -10.71 -3.14 12.95
C LEU A 121 -10.26 -3.70 14.30
N ASN A 122 -9.38 -2.99 15.02
CA ASN A 122 -8.93 -3.39 16.34
C ASN A 122 -10.07 -3.35 17.38
N VAL A 123 -10.99 -2.37 17.28
CA VAL A 123 -12.20 -2.35 18.12
C VAL A 123 -13.11 -3.54 17.79
N ALA A 124 -13.28 -3.89 16.51
CA ALA A 124 -14.04 -5.06 16.11
C ALA A 124 -13.45 -6.37 16.68
N ARG A 125 -12.12 -6.52 16.60
CA ARG A 125 -11.38 -7.64 17.21
C ARG A 125 -11.55 -7.69 18.73
N TYR A 126 -11.48 -6.54 19.39
CA TYR A 126 -11.73 -6.46 20.83
C TYR A 126 -13.14 -6.94 21.19
N ILE A 127 -14.17 -6.48 20.48
CA ILE A 127 -15.57 -6.89 20.73
C ILE A 127 -15.74 -8.39 20.52
N TYR A 128 -15.20 -8.91 19.41
CA TYR A 128 -15.21 -10.34 19.11
C TYR A 128 -14.57 -11.17 20.23
N MET A 129 -13.36 -10.83 20.65
CA MET A 129 -12.67 -11.57 21.72
C MET A 129 -13.38 -11.43 23.07
N LYS A 130 -13.96 -10.26 23.37
CA LYS A 130 -14.80 -10.09 24.56
C LYS A 130 -16.04 -10.96 24.54
N ASN A 131 -16.64 -11.21 23.37
CA ASN A 131 -17.76 -12.15 23.24
C ASN A 131 -17.33 -13.61 23.48
N LYS A 132 -16.08 -13.94 23.19
CA LYS A 132 -15.47 -15.24 23.49
C LYS A 132 -14.97 -15.39 24.94
N GLY A 133 -15.11 -14.35 25.76
CA GLY A 133 -14.79 -14.40 27.19
C GLY A 133 -13.34 -14.06 27.54
N PHE A 134 -12.52 -13.61 26.59
CA PHE A 134 -11.15 -13.19 26.87
C PHE A 134 -11.10 -11.93 27.74
N ASP A 135 -10.12 -11.87 28.64
CA ASP A 135 -9.89 -10.68 29.45
C ASP A 135 -9.21 -9.56 28.63
N THR A 136 -9.11 -8.36 29.22
CA THR A 136 -8.59 -7.20 28.47
C THR A 136 -7.08 -7.27 28.25
N GLN A 137 -6.35 -7.96 29.14
CA GLN A 137 -4.90 -8.09 29.06
C GLN A 137 -4.51 -9.03 27.93
N ASP A 138 -5.19 -10.17 27.81
CA ASP A 138 -4.99 -11.13 26.72
C ASP A 138 -5.31 -10.51 25.36
N ILE A 139 -6.38 -9.73 25.28
CA ILE A 139 -6.74 -9.01 24.05
C ILE A 139 -5.68 -7.96 23.71
N ALA A 140 -5.19 -7.20 24.69
CA ALA A 140 -4.15 -6.21 24.47
C ALA A 140 -2.85 -6.85 23.94
N LYS A 141 -2.43 -7.98 24.53
CA LYS A 141 -1.30 -8.78 24.05
C LYS A 141 -1.52 -9.28 22.61
N PHE A 142 -2.69 -9.85 22.32
CA PHE A 142 -3.05 -10.34 20.98
C PHE A 142 -2.99 -9.23 19.92
N LEU A 143 -3.45 -8.02 20.26
CA LEU A 143 -3.41 -6.85 19.37
C LEU A 143 -2.03 -6.16 19.34
N ASN A 144 -1.04 -6.67 20.07
CA ASN A 144 0.28 -6.07 20.25
C ASN A 144 0.20 -4.61 20.73
N MET A 145 -0.63 -4.36 21.75
CA MET A 145 -0.85 -3.05 22.35
C MET A 145 -0.71 -3.13 23.86
N THR A 146 -0.39 -2.00 24.50
CA THR A 146 -0.53 -1.90 25.96
C THR A 146 -2.01 -1.81 26.34
N GLU A 147 -2.37 -2.31 27.51
CA GLU A 147 -3.76 -2.22 28.01
C GLU A 147 -4.25 -0.76 28.04
N LYS A 148 -3.39 0.18 28.43
CA LYS A 148 -3.68 1.62 28.40
C LYS A 148 -3.97 2.13 26.99
N ALA A 149 -3.21 1.70 25.98
CA ALA A 149 -3.45 2.08 24.59
C ALA A 149 -4.75 1.47 24.05
N LEU A 150 -5.05 0.22 24.39
CA LEU A 150 -6.30 -0.45 24.03
C LEU A 150 -7.51 0.27 24.65
N ASN A 151 -7.46 0.59 25.93
CA ASN A 151 -8.53 1.31 26.62
C ASN A 151 -8.74 2.72 26.05
N LYS A 152 -7.66 3.40 25.66
CA LYS A 152 -7.74 4.70 24.96
C LYS A 152 -8.36 4.56 23.57
N LEU A 153 -7.96 3.55 22.80
CA LEU A 153 -8.54 3.24 21.49
C LEU A 153 -10.06 3.02 21.59
N ILE A 154 -10.47 2.15 22.51
CA ILE A 154 -11.88 1.84 22.80
C ILE A 154 -12.66 3.12 23.12
N ARG A 155 -12.17 3.92 24.06
CA ARG A 155 -12.83 5.16 24.49
C ARG A 155 -12.96 6.18 23.36
N ASN A 156 -11.93 6.28 22.52
CA ASN A 156 -11.86 7.28 21.46
C ASN A 156 -12.53 6.83 20.15
N SER A 157 -12.99 5.58 20.07
CA SER A 157 -13.58 5.04 18.86
C SER A 157 -14.96 5.61 18.52
N GLY A 158 -15.68 6.15 19.51
CA GLY A 158 -17.07 6.59 19.37
C GLY A 158 -18.08 5.43 19.23
N ILE A 159 -17.62 4.18 19.24
CA ILE A 159 -18.47 3.00 19.07
C ILE A 159 -19.10 2.62 20.41
N ASN A 160 -20.41 2.39 20.41
CA ASN A 160 -21.13 1.90 21.58
C ASN A 160 -20.87 0.40 21.79
N ILE A 161 -19.74 0.08 22.41
CA ILE A 161 -19.25 -1.30 22.59
C ILE A 161 -20.29 -2.22 23.23
N SER A 162 -21.01 -1.77 24.26
CA SER A 162 -21.99 -2.63 24.96
C SER A 162 -23.18 -2.98 24.05
N SER A 163 -23.64 -2.02 23.24
CA SER A 163 -24.69 -2.25 22.25
C SER A 163 -24.24 -3.25 21.18
N VAL A 164 -23.10 -2.98 20.53
CA VAL A 164 -22.56 -3.83 19.46
C VAL A 164 -22.30 -5.25 19.96
N ARG A 165 -21.73 -5.38 21.17
CA ARG A 165 -21.41 -6.67 21.77
C ARG A 165 -22.65 -7.54 21.98
N ARG A 166 -23.79 -6.95 22.39
CA ARG A 166 -25.06 -7.67 22.55
C ARG A 166 -25.59 -8.18 21.20
N LYS A 167 -25.59 -7.33 20.16
CA LYS A 167 -26.08 -7.68 18.82
C LYS A 167 -25.21 -8.76 18.16
N THR A 168 -23.89 -8.69 18.35
CA THR A 168 -22.89 -9.52 17.67
C THR A 168 -22.45 -10.75 18.48
N LYS A 169 -23.17 -11.11 19.55
CA LYS A 169 -22.78 -12.19 20.46
C LYS A 169 -22.58 -13.54 19.76
N ASN A 170 -23.39 -13.82 18.73
CA ASN A 170 -23.39 -15.08 17.99
C ASN A 170 -22.67 -14.97 16.63
N ILE A 171 -21.90 -13.90 16.40
CA ILE A 171 -21.23 -13.64 15.12
C ILE A 171 -19.74 -13.91 15.27
N ASP A 172 -19.30 -15.06 14.77
CA ASP A 172 -17.91 -15.52 14.91
C ASP A 172 -16.92 -14.77 14.01
N ASN A 173 -17.42 -14.10 12.97
CA ASN A 173 -16.59 -13.47 11.94
C ASN A 173 -16.68 -11.94 11.95
N LEU A 174 -16.97 -11.33 13.11
CA LEU A 174 -17.19 -9.87 13.21
C LEU A 174 -16.00 -9.07 12.67
N ALA A 175 -14.77 -9.40 13.09
CA ALA A 175 -13.58 -8.69 12.66
C ALA A 175 -13.37 -8.81 11.13
N ASP A 176 -13.62 -9.98 10.55
CA ASP A 176 -13.41 -10.22 9.13
C ASP A 176 -14.49 -9.57 8.26
N ILE A 177 -15.72 -9.41 8.77
CA ILE A 177 -16.78 -8.62 8.12
C ILE A 177 -16.33 -7.15 7.99
N ILE A 178 -15.83 -6.57 9.09
CA ILE A 178 -15.32 -5.19 9.10
C ILE A 178 -14.12 -5.07 8.18
N GLU A 179 -13.16 -6.00 8.22
CA GLU A 179 -11.97 -5.97 7.36
C GLU A 179 -12.33 -6.04 5.87
N LYS A 180 -13.26 -6.93 5.48
CA LYS A 180 -13.73 -7.03 4.09
C LYS A 180 -14.40 -5.75 3.60
N LYS A 181 -15.22 -5.12 4.45
CA LYS A 181 -15.84 -3.84 4.11
C LYS A 181 -14.80 -2.73 3.94
N LEU A 182 -13.82 -2.63 4.84
CA LEU A 182 -12.73 -1.66 4.75
C LEU A 182 -11.88 -1.86 3.48
N LYS A 183 -11.76 -3.09 2.99
CA LYS A 183 -11.13 -3.42 1.69
C LYS A 183 -12.04 -3.17 0.48
N GLY A 184 -13.21 -2.57 0.67
CA GLY A 184 -14.12 -2.17 -0.40
C GLY A 184 -15.06 -3.27 -0.92
N GLN A 185 -15.19 -4.41 -0.22
CA GLN A 185 -16.16 -5.44 -0.62
C GLN A 185 -17.61 -4.94 -0.44
N LYS A 186 -18.49 -5.32 -1.37
CA LYS A 186 -19.91 -4.93 -1.30
C LYS A 186 -20.62 -5.70 -0.20
N ASN A 187 -21.58 -5.04 0.47
CA ASN A 187 -22.32 -5.64 1.59
C ASN A 187 -23.03 -6.95 1.19
N LYS A 188 -23.52 -7.06 -0.06
CA LYS A 188 -24.14 -8.28 -0.59
C LYS A 188 -23.16 -9.45 -0.65
N ASP A 189 -21.93 -9.19 -1.09
CA ASP A 189 -20.90 -10.22 -1.22
C ASP A 189 -20.46 -10.71 0.17
N ILE A 190 -20.35 -9.79 1.13
CA ILE A 190 -20.05 -10.10 2.54
C ILE A 190 -21.16 -10.95 3.16
N ALA A 191 -22.43 -10.55 2.97
CA ALA A 191 -23.60 -11.28 3.46
C ALA A 191 -23.65 -12.72 2.93
N MET A 192 -23.44 -12.89 1.62
CA MET A 192 -23.38 -14.20 0.98
C MET A 192 -22.21 -15.04 1.51
N TYR A 193 -21.02 -14.46 1.67
CA TYR A 193 -19.83 -15.18 2.11
C TYR A 193 -19.96 -15.74 3.54
N TYR A 194 -20.63 -15.01 4.44
CA TYR A 194 -20.82 -15.44 5.83
C TYR A 194 -22.19 -16.07 6.13
N ASN A 195 -23.02 -16.30 5.11
CA ASN A 195 -24.39 -16.78 5.27
C ASN A 195 -25.20 -15.94 6.29
N LEU A 196 -25.09 -14.62 6.19
CA LEU A 196 -25.80 -13.65 7.02
C LEU A 196 -26.86 -12.93 6.20
N ASP A 197 -27.91 -12.49 6.88
CA ASP A 197 -28.87 -11.58 6.26
C ASP A 197 -28.21 -10.22 5.96
N ILE A 198 -28.60 -9.61 4.83
CA ILE A 198 -28.03 -8.34 4.39
C ILE A 198 -28.34 -7.21 5.38
N VAL A 199 -29.50 -7.23 6.05
CA VAL A 199 -29.87 -6.25 7.08
C VAL A 199 -28.93 -6.39 8.27
N THR A 200 -28.65 -7.61 8.72
CA THR A 200 -27.68 -7.85 9.80
C THR A 200 -26.30 -7.29 9.45
N VAL A 201 -25.80 -7.51 8.23
CA VAL A 201 -24.51 -6.93 7.79
C VAL A 201 -24.58 -5.40 7.81
N LYS A 202 -25.66 -4.79 7.33
CA LYS A 202 -25.83 -3.34 7.33
C LYS A 202 -25.83 -2.76 8.74
N GLU A 203 -26.59 -3.35 9.66
CA GLU A 203 -26.67 -2.91 11.06
C GLU A 203 -25.31 -2.98 11.76
N ILE A 204 -24.55 -4.05 11.51
CA ILE A 204 -23.18 -4.17 12.02
C ILE A 204 -22.34 -3.04 11.46
N LEU A 205 -22.34 -2.81 10.15
CA LEU A 205 -21.49 -1.78 9.53
C LEU A 205 -21.86 -0.36 9.98
N ASP A 206 -23.15 -0.08 10.20
CA ASP A 206 -23.65 1.19 10.72
C ASP A 206 -23.14 1.48 12.13
N ASP A 207 -23.13 0.47 13.01
CA ASP A 207 -22.58 0.58 14.36
C ASP A 207 -21.07 0.96 14.38
N PHE A 208 -20.34 0.73 13.28
CA PHE A 208 -18.94 1.13 13.09
C PHE A 208 -18.77 2.38 12.20
N GLY A 209 -19.85 3.01 11.75
CA GLY A 209 -19.82 4.19 10.87
C GLY A 209 -19.26 3.89 9.46
N LEU A 210 -19.46 2.67 8.96
CA LEU A 210 -18.95 2.20 7.65
C LEU A 210 -20.05 2.12 6.58
N PHE A 211 -21.15 2.83 6.76
CA PHE A 211 -22.28 2.83 5.83
C PHE A 211 -22.11 3.85 4.71
#